data_AF-A0A9J6BGW7-F1
#
_entry.id   AF-A0A9J6BGW7-F1
#
_cell.length_a   1.000
_cell.length_b   1.000
_cell.length_c   1.000
_cell.angle_alpha   90.00
_cell.angle_beta   90.00
_cell.angle_gamma   90.00
#
_symmetry.space_group_name_H-M   'P 1'
#
loop_
_entity.id
_entity.type
_entity.pdbx_description
1 polymer ?
#
loop_
_entity_poly.entity_id
_entity_poly.type
_entity_poly.pdbx_seq_one_letter_code
_entity_poly.pdbx_strand_id
1 'polypeptide(L)'
;MTTAVELPKNLQDCYFYYYSTCKKGATCSYRHEPAALGHEETCKLWLESKCFNRQCTMRHMKIQKPRSQTKCYWKINHKVV
;
A
#
# COMPACT_ATOMS: atom_id res chain seq x y z
N MET A 1 -1.37 -26.66 11.83
CA MET A 1 -0.55 -25.43 11.93
C MET A 1 -0.73 -24.68 10.63
N THR A 2 -1.63 -23.69 10.62
CA THR A 2 -1.93 -22.89 9.44
C THR A 2 -0.74 -21.98 9.14
N THR A 3 0.16 -22.43 8.28
CA THR A 3 1.19 -21.56 7.72
C THR A 3 0.49 -20.52 6.86
N ALA A 4 0.29 -19.33 7.41
CA ALA A 4 0.06 -18.16 6.57
C ALA A 4 1.26 -18.10 5.62
N VAL A 5 1.00 -18.19 4.31
CA VAL A 5 2.05 -18.07 3.29
C VAL A 5 2.60 -16.65 3.40
N GLU A 6 3.72 -16.50 4.09
CA GLU A 6 4.41 -15.21 4.21
C GLU A 6 5.06 -14.90 2.86
N LEU A 7 4.40 -14.06 2.06
CA LEU A 7 4.95 -13.61 0.78
C LEU A 7 6.25 -12.79 0.99
N PRO A 8 7.24 -12.94 0.11
CA PRO A 8 8.47 -12.13 0.10
C PRO A 8 8.22 -10.62 0.24
N LYS A 9 9.10 -9.91 0.97
CA LYS A 9 8.97 -8.46 1.20
C LYS A 9 8.91 -7.64 -0.09
N ASN A 10 9.62 -8.06 -1.14
CA ASN A 10 9.62 -7.40 -2.45
C ASN A 10 8.33 -7.61 -3.26
N LEU A 11 7.40 -8.43 -2.76
CA LEU A 11 6.03 -8.58 -3.24
C LEU A 11 5.01 -7.87 -2.36
N GLN A 12 5.45 -7.27 -1.25
CA GLN A 12 4.61 -6.47 -0.35
C GLN A 12 4.92 -4.99 -0.58
N ASP A 13 3.87 -4.18 -0.63
CA ASP A 13 4.01 -2.75 -0.89
C ASP A 13 4.63 -2.01 0.30
N CYS A 14 5.52 -1.06 0.02
CA CYS A 14 6.09 -0.20 1.06
C CYS A 14 5.04 0.80 1.55
N TYR A 15 4.60 0.67 2.80
CA TYR A 15 3.66 1.62 3.40
C TYR A 15 4.07 3.10 3.22
N PHE A 16 5.34 3.42 3.48
CA PHE A 16 5.83 4.80 3.38
C PHE A 16 5.87 5.32 1.95
N TYR A 17 6.09 4.48 0.94
CA TYR A 17 6.07 4.93 -0.46
C TYR A 17 4.69 5.42 -0.88
N TYR A 18 3.63 4.76 -0.40
CA TYR A 18 2.26 5.07 -0.80
C TYR A 18 1.56 6.12 0.07
N TYR A 19 1.97 6.28 1.33
CA TYR A 19 1.32 7.20 2.28
C TYR A 19 2.20 8.38 2.70
N SER A 20 3.51 8.37 2.40
CA SER A 20 4.47 9.40 2.81
C SER A 20 5.70 9.39 1.90
N THR A 21 6.89 9.72 2.44
CA THR A 21 8.17 9.64 1.74
C THR A 21 8.99 8.48 2.29
N CYS A 22 9.27 7.48 1.45
CA CYS A 22 10.20 6.40 1.79
C CYS A 22 11.65 6.87 1.67
N LYS A 23 12.39 6.91 2.78
CA LYS A 23 13.80 7.35 2.82
C LYS A 23 14.81 6.30 2.32
N LYS A 24 14.38 5.05 2.15
CA LYS A 24 15.26 3.96 1.68
C LYS A 24 15.52 4.02 0.17
N GLY A 25 14.68 4.75 -0.59
CA GLY A 25 14.83 4.85 -2.04
C GLY A 25 14.90 3.47 -2.71
N ALA A 26 15.91 3.27 -3.57
CA ALA A 26 16.14 2.03 -4.31
C ALA A 26 16.57 0.83 -3.43
N THR A 27 17.07 1.07 -2.20
CA THR A 27 17.48 0.00 -1.28
C THR A 27 16.32 -0.54 -0.44
N CYS A 28 15.11 -0.01 -0.65
CA CYS A 28 13.93 -0.51 0.04
C CYS A 28 13.64 -1.96 -0.36
N SER A 29 13.59 -2.86 0.62
CA SER A 29 13.26 -4.28 0.39
C SER A 29 11.78 -4.51 0.07
N TYR A 30 10.95 -3.48 0.25
CA TYR A 30 9.53 -3.49 -0.09
C TYR A 30 9.32 -2.90 -1.47
N ARG A 31 8.20 -3.28 -2.08
CA ARG A 31 7.85 -2.89 -3.43
C ARG A 31 7.45 -1.42 -3.52
N HIS A 32 8.02 -0.71 -4.51
CA HIS A 32 7.65 0.64 -4.91
C HIS A 32 7.16 0.60 -6.36
N GLU A 33 5.85 0.52 -6.60
CA GLU A 33 5.27 0.50 -7.94
C GLU A 33 4.54 1.82 -8.24
N PRO A 34 5.04 2.65 -9.17
CA PRO A 34 4.37 3.88 -9.55
C PRO A 34 2.98 3.65 -10.13
N ALA A 35 2.77 2.60 -10.93
CA ALA A 35 1.47 2.32 -11.54
C ALA A 35 0.37 2.03 -10.50
N ALA A 36 0.73 1.59 -9.29
CA ALA A 36 -0.21 1.29 -8.21
C ALA A 36 -0.55 2.51 -7.33
N LEU A 37 0.12 3.66 -7.51
CA LEU A 37 -0.20 4.89 -6.77
C LEU A 37 -1.64 5.35 -7.03
N GLY A 38 -2.12 5.21 -8.28
CA GLY A 38 -3.47 5.58 -8.70
C GLY A 38 -4.58 4.63 -8.24
N HIS A 39 -4.24 3.45 -7.74
CA HIS A 39 -5.20 2.46 -7.25
C HIS A 39 -5.28 2.52 -5.73
N GLU A 40 -6.48 2.70 -5.16
CA GLU A 40 -6.71 2.69 -3.71
C GLU A 40 -7.22 1.34 -3.19
N GLU A 41 -7.22 0.31 -4.05
CA GLU A 41 -7.70 -1.02 -3.72
C GLU A 41 -6.56 -2.05 -3.64
N THR A 42 -6.74 -3.03 -2.76
CA THR A 42 -5.81 -4.15 -2.63
C THR A 42 -6.04 -5.16 -3.76
N CYS A 43 -4.96 -5.68 -4.33
CA CYS A 43 -4.97 -6.80 -5.25
C CYS A 43 -5.62 -8.04 -4.61
N LYS A 44 -6.75 -8.50 -5.15
CA LYS A 44 -7.48 -9.68 -4.64
C LYS A 44 -6.64 -10.95 -4.72
N LEU A 45 -5.93 -11.13 -5.84
CA LEU A 45 -5.02 -12.28 -6.01
C LEU A 45 -3.86 -12.24 -5.02
N TRP A 46 -3.37 -11.05 -4.64
CA TRP A 46 -2.34 -10.94 -3.60
C TRP A 46 -2.89 -11.31 -2.21
N LEU A 47 -4.12 -10.89 -1.89
CA LEU A 47 -4.78 -11.30 -0.63
C LEU A 47 -4.92 -12.82 -0.51
N GLU A 48 -5.15 -13.49 -1.63
CA GLU A 48 -5.22 -14.95 -1.74
C GLU A 48 -3.84 -15.63 -1.84
N SER A 49 -2.74 -14.88 -1.77
CA SER A 49 -1.37 -15.37 -1.98
C SER A 49 -1.13 -16.03 -3.35
N LYS A 50 -1.82 -15.54 -4.40
CA LYS A 50 -1.74 -16.00 -5.79
C LYS A 50 -1.10 -14.98 -6.74
N CYS A 51 -0.85 -13.74 -6.30
CA CYS A 51 -0.16 -12.74 -7.11
C CYS A 51 1.33 -12.67 -6.74
N PHE A 52 2.18 -13.04 -7.69
CA PHE A 52 3.65 -12.97 -7.57
C PHE A 52 4.27 -11.92 -8.53
N ASN A 53 3.44 -11.12 -9.20
CA ASN A 53 3.91 -10.10 -10.12
C ASN A 53 4.41 -8.86 -9.36
N ARG A 54 5.73 -8.62 -9.39
CA ARG A 54 6.36 -7.42 -8.81
C ARG A 54 6.00 -6.13 -9.54
N GLN A 55 5.33 -6.18 -10.69
CA GLN A 55 4.86 -5.04 -11.46
C GLN A 55 3.32 -4.99 -11.53
N CYS A 56 2.62 -5.66 -10.61
CA CYS A 56 1.16 -5.59 -10.51
C CYS A 56 0.69 -4.13 -10.28
N THR A 57 -0.23 -3.64 -11.11
CA THR A 57 -0.76 -2.28 -10.98
C THR A 57 -1.68 -2.09 -9.76
N MET A 58 -2.04 -3.17 -9.07
CA MET A 58 -2.86 -3.13 -7.86
C MET A 58 -1.98 -3.14 -6.60
N ARG A 59 -2.51 -2.62 -5.47
CA ARG A 59 -1.72 -2.55 -4.23
C ARG A 59 -1.60 -3.91 -3.55
N HIS A 60 -0.38 -4.26 -3.14
CA HIS A 60 -0.02 -5.44 -2.38
C HIS A 60 0.16 -5.09 -0.88
N MET A 61 -0.85 -4.46 -0.30
CA MET A 61 -0.97 -4.21 1.14
C MET A 61 -2.43 -4.29 1.56
N LYS A 62 -2.71 -4.65 2.81
CA LYS A 62 -4.07 -4.63 3.35
C LYS A 62 -4.50 -3.18 3.64
N ILE A 63 -5.47 -2.68 2.88
CA ILE A 63 -6.05 -1.35 3.07
C ILE A 63 -7.29 -1.50 3.94
N GLN A 64 -7.18 -1.15 5.22
CA GLN A 64 -8.31 -1.26 6.16
C GLN A 64 -9.32 -0.13 6.02
N LYS A 65 -8.83 1.07 5.70
CA LYS A 65 -9.63 2.27 5.44
C LYS A 65 -9.05 2.98 4.23
N PRO A 66 -9.87 3.32 3.23
CA PRO A 66 -9.39 4.07 2.08
C PRO A 66 -8.92 5.47 2.53
N ARG A 67 -7.92 6.03 1.84
CA ARG A 67 -7.37 7.36 2.16
C ARG A 67 -8.46 8.42 2.08
N SER A 68 -9.38 8.28 1.13
CA SER A 68 -10.56 9.14 0.92
C SER A 68 -11.46 9.28 2.16
N GLN A 69 -11.56 8.26 3.01
CA GLN A 69 -12.37 8.30 4.23
C GLN A 69 -11.58 8.76 5.47
N THR A 70 -10.25 8.83 5.39
CA THR A 70 -9.40 9.28 6.50
C THR A 70 -9.34 10.80 6.51
N LYS A 71 -10.14 11.44 7.37
CA LYS A 71 -10.14 12.90 7.54
C LYS A 71 -8.73 13.40 7.87
N CYS A 72 -8.22 14.35 7.08
CA CYS A 72 -6.99 15.07 7.42
C CYS A 72 -7.26 15.96 8.64
N TYR A 73 -6.45 15.83 9.69
CA TYR A 73 -6.55 16.61 10.93
C TYR A 73 -6.60 18.13 10.68
N TRP A 74 -5.90 18.62 9.65
CA TRP A 74 -5.92 20.03 9.25
C TRP A 74 -7.31 20.52 8.80
N LYS A 75 -8.12 19.67 8.16
CA LYS A 75 -9.44 20.06 7.64
C LYS A 75 -10.51 20.21 8.72
N ILE A 76 -10.22 19.86 9.98
CA ILE A 76 -11.19 19.86 11.07
C ILE A 76 -11.25 21.23 11.78
N ASN A 77 -10.14 21.99 11.76
CA ASN A 77 -10.00 23.24 12.53
C ASN A 77 -10.18 24.53 11.73
N HIS A 78 -10.28 24.47 10.40
CA HIS A 78 -10.75 25.62 9.62
C HIS A 78 -12.28 25.60 9.57
N LYS A 79 -12.91 26.00 10.68
CA LYS A 79 -14.22 26.65 10.57
C LYS A 79 -14.01 27.84 9.64
N VAL A 80 -14.66 27.77 8.49
CA VAL A 80 -14.86 28.89 7.58
C VAL A 80 -15.31 30.06 8.45
N VAL A 81 -14.44 31.06 8.60
CA VAL A 81 -14.84 32.39 9.06
C VAL A 81 -15.62 33.06 7.94
#